data_AF-A0A3N9U7F3-F1
#
_entry.id   AF-A0A3N9U7F3-F1
#
_cell.length_a   1.000
_cell.length_b   1.000
_cell.length_c   1.000
_cell.angle_alpha   90.00
_cell.angle_beta   90.00
_cell.angle_gamma   90.00
#
_symmetry.space_group_name_H-M   'P 1'
#
loop_
_entity.id
_entity.type
_entity.pdbx_description
1 polymer ?
#
loop_
_entity_poly.entity_id
_entity_poly.type
_entity_poly.pdbx_seq_one_letter_code
_entity_poly.pdbx_strand_id
1 'polypeptide(L)'
;MIQLDQQLLIKTRGQIGDVLETAISEINIEYHENNSIFGELLPLSSILFNRGKAASIIMSTVKKYWGNVDLFLQAVLQDTTIDLETANDRLHTFLSSKHGEQSIFDFLLVHKSLSFDHIIYLVFGKEINIPNSVGGLTRIYLTRIGGKFLLHIIYNQHSEFWYMLFAKKIYSIFMQVTLNEIHHATDLMKQFKKTINSHYTLNQTVVVMNELIEKIDYENPRSFRLKELHLLNVIAHYNGGKRHHRKIKKLISDIFDAWGNGRCALTEKELVLLKYILAVEAANQNENKKVIEYGNFLIGENHLNNHAIELLLEYSDVLPNIKPEPTTLVKCYHKNYLEQIFYIMINALVQNEQFTTVIRLLKDHEIASCSTIYQHLNTENDENTLHLIEATVQKDIAFIVDKTPHHVMKSIEVWLQYYRLPESHYYEIAMDTSSHVCNILMALFATEQFELFEKLMEVYQKYLKVDDHFNKLREFVSDFVK
;
A
#
# COMPACT_ATOMS: atom_id res chain seq x y z
N MET A 1 23.39 5.55 -25.60
CA MET A 1 23.47 4.65 -24.43
C MET A 1 24.42 5.28 -23.41
N ILE A 2 24.17 5.11 -22.12
CA ILE A 2 25.03 5.67 -21.06
C ILE A 2 26.31 4.82 -20.98
N GLN A 3 27.48 5.47 -21.04
CA GLN A 3 28.77 4.78 -21.18
C GLN A 3 29.08 3.85 -20.00
N LEU A 4 28.89 4.32 -18.77
CA LEU A 4 29.09 3.52 -17.55
C LEU A 4 28.19 2.28 -17.55
N ASP A 5 26.91 2.47 -17.82
CA ASP A 5 25.89 1.41 -17.85
C ASP A 5 26.26 0.31 -18.86
N GLN A 6 26.76 0.71 -20.03
CA GLN A 6 27.24 -0.24 -21.05
C GLN A 6 28.51 -0.98 -20.60
N GLN A 7 29.46 -0.28 -19.98
CA GLN A 7 30.68 -0.91 -19.47
C GLN A 7 30.37 -1.94 -18.38
N LEU A 8 29.49 -1.59 -17.43
CA LEU A 8 29.03 -2.51 -16.39
C LEU A 8 28.33 -3.72 -16.99
N LEU A 9 27.40 -3.53 -17.95
CA LEU A 9 26.73 -4.65 -18.61
C LEU A 9 27.72 -5.60 -19.30
N ILE A 10 28.73 -5.07 -19.99
CA ILE A 10 29.75 -5.87 -20.68
C ILE A 10 30.59 -6.66 -19.68
N LYS A 11 31.06 -6.01 -18.61
CA LYS A 11 31.89 -6.64 -17.57
C LYS A 11 31.12 -7.74 -16.84
N THR A 12 29.87 -7.49 -16.46
CA THR A 12 29.07 -8.44 -15.68
C THR A 12 28.31 -9.44 -16.55
N ARG A 13 28.26 -9.22 -17.86
CA ARG A 13 27.39 -9.96 -18.80
C ARG A 13 25.92 -9.97 -18.37
N GLY A 14 25.47 -8.89 -17.71
CA GLY A 14 24.13 -8.76 -17.17
C GLY A 14 23.88 -9.54 -15.87
N GLN A 15 24.92 -10.02 -15.19
CA GLN A 15 24.80 -10.61 -13.84
C GLN A 15 24.75 -9.51 -12.77
N ILE A 16 24.08 -9.81 -11.65
CA ILE A 16 23.92 -8.95 -10.47
C ILE A 16 24.61 -9.56 -9.24
N GLY A 17 24.52 -8.91 -8.07
CA GLY A 17 25.17 -9.35 -6.83
C GLY A 17 26.68 -9.07 -6.86
N ASP A 18 27.48 -9.95 -6.26
CA ASP A 18 28.93 -9.74 -6.09
C ASP A 18 29.68 -9.44 -7.38
N VAL A 19 29.22 -9.98 -8.52
CA VAL A 19 29.80 -9.71 -9.84
C VAL A 19 29.62 -8.24 -10.23
N LEU A 20 28.44 -7.67 -9.94
CA LEU A 20 28.17 -6.26 -10.16
C LEU A 20 28.94 -5.39 -9.16
N GLU A 21 29.01 -5.78 -7.88
CA GLU A 21 29.80 -5.04 -6.87
C GLU A 21 31.28 -4.97 -7.26
N THR A 22 31.86 -6.09 -7.66
CA THR A 22 33.26 -6.17 -8.09
C THR A 22 33.49 -5.29 -9.32
N ALA A 23 32.60 -5.35 -10.31
CA ALA A 23 32.70 -4.52 -11.50
C ALA A 23 32.60 -3.01 -11.20
N ILE A 24 31.77 -2.63 -10.22
CA ILE A 24 31.66 -1.24 -9.74
C ILE A 24 32.96 -0.82 -9.05
N SER A 25 33.48 -1.63 -8.12
CA SER A 25 34.72 -1.36 -7.39
C SER A 25 35.91 -1.17 -8.33
N GLU A 26 36.05 -2.03 -9.34
CA GLU A 26 37.12 -1.92 -10.35
C GLU A 26 37.05 -0.66 -11.22
N ILE A 27 35.86 -0.09 -11.41
CA ILE A 27 35.67 1.14 -12.17
C ILE A 27 35.91 2.36 -11.27
N ASN A 28 35.71 2.22 -9.96
CA ASN A 28 35.76 3.30 -8.97
C ASN A 28 36.99 3.21 -8.05
N ILE A 29 38.18 3.10 -8.65
CA ILE A 29 39.47 2.93 -7.95
C ILE A 29 39.75 4.07 -6.94
N GLU A 30 39.13 5.24 -7.11
CA GLU A 30 39.39 6.44 -6.29
C GLU A 30 38.38 6.66 -5.14
N TYR A 31 37.30 5.87 -5.03
CA TYR A 31 36.24 6.10 -4.05
C TYR A 31 35.92 4.83 -3.24
N HIS A 32 36.57 4.69 -2.09
CA HIS A 32 36.27 3.65 -1.11
C HIS A 32 35.73 4.29 0.16
N GLU A 33 34.41 4.30 0.32
CA GLU A 33 33.77 4.59 1.60
C GLU A 33 33.57 3.28 2.37
N ASN A 34 34.19 3.16 3.55
CA ASN A 34 34.15 1.96 4.38
C ASN A 34 32.78 1.68 5.06
N ASN A 35 31.79 2.57 4.92
CA ASN A 35 30.49 2.44 5.58
C ASN A 35 29.36 2.22 4.54
N SER A 36 29.49 1.20 3.70
CA SER A 36 28.48 0.91 2.70
C SER A 36 27.35 0.02 3.23
N ILE A 37 26.16 0.60 3.33
CA ILE A 37 24.91 -0.09 3.74
C ILE A 37 24.41 -1.02 2.64
N PHE A 38 24.55 -0.59 1.38
CA PHE A 38 24.10 -1.32 0.20
C PHE A 38 25.22 -1.45 -0.82
N GLY A 39 26.39 -1.95 -0.40
CA GLY A 39 27.53 -2.23 -1.27
C GLY A 39 28.14 -1.01 -1.95
N GLU A 40 28.86 -1.23 -3.04
CA GLU A 40 29.72 -0.21 -3.65
C GLU A 40 28.94 0.98 -4.22
N LEU A 41 29.55 2.17 -4.10
CA LEU A 41 28.98 3.43 -4.57
C LEU A 41 29.43 3.76 -5.99
N LEU A 42 28.54 4.39 -6.75
CA LEU A 42 28.82 4.94 -8.07
C LEU A 42 29.12 6.46 -7.95
N PRO A 43 30.24 6.96 -8.50
CA PRO A 43 30.58 8.36 -8.48
C PRO A 43 29.51 9.21 -9.17
N LEU A 44 29.11 10.31 -8.53
CA LEU A 44 28.10 11.22 -9.07
C LEU A 44 28.45 11.75 -10.47
N SER A 45 29.73 11.95 -10.77
CA SER A 45 30.21 12.39 -12.09
C SER A 45 29.88 11.41 -13.22
N SER A 46 29.74 10.13 -12.90
CA SER A 46 29.47 9.05 -13.85
C SER A 46 27.97 8.80 -14.08
N ILE A 47 27.12 9.20 -13.13
CA ILE A 47 25.67 8.91 -13.14
C ILE A 47 24.79 10.17 -13.30
N LEU A 48 25.32 11.37 -13.10
CA LEU A 48 24.60 12.63 -13.26
C LEU A 48 24.99 13.38 -14.55
N PHE A 49 23.97 13.78 -15.32
CA PHE A 49 24.13 14.42 -16.62
C PHE A 49 23.63 15.87 -16.59
N ASN A 50 24.23 16.73 -17.42
CA ASN A 50 23.64 18.04 -17.69
C ASN A 50 22.40 17.89 -18.59
N ARG A 51 21.58 18.95 -18.67
CA ARG A 51 20.32 18.93 -19.42
C ARG A 51 20.51 18.50 -20.89
N GLY A 52 21.47 19.09 -21.59
CA GLY A 52 21.70 18.81 -23.01
C GLY A 52 22.08 17.36 -23.29
N LYS A 53 22.98 16.79 -22.47
CA LYS A 53 23.39 15.38 -22.58
C LYS A 53 22.23 14.44 -22.22
N ALA A 54 21.46 14.74 -21.17
CA ALA A 54 20.28 13.95 -20.82
C ALA A 54 19.26 13.92 -21.95
N ALA A 55 18.89 15.09 -22.50
CA ALA A 55 17.94 15.23 -23.61
C ALA A 55 18.40 14.45 -24.86
N SER A 56 19.67 14.59 -25.25
CA SER A 56 20.25 13.86 -26.38
C SER A 56 20.20 12.33 -26.20
N ILE A 57 20.52 11.84 -24.99
CA ILE A 57 20.45 10.39 -24.71
C ILE A 57 18.99 9.91 -24.74
N ILE A 58 18.06 10.66 -24.15
CA ILE A 58 16.62 10.32 -24.18
C ILE A 58 16.15 10.23 -25.62
N MET A 59 16.36 11.28 -26.43
CA MET A 59 15.88 11.33 -27.80
C MET A 59 16.49 10.25 -28.69
N SER A 60 17.80 10.01 -28.58
CA SER A 60 18.46 8.93 -29.33
C SER A 60 17.91 7.55 -28.95
N THR A 61 17.57 7.35 -27.67
CA THR A 61 17.01 6.09 -27.17
C THR A 61 15.57 5.91 -27.65
N VAL A 62 14.71 6.92 -27.49
CA VAL A 62 13.32 6.87 -27.97
C VAL A 62 13.28 6.62 -29.48
N LYS A 63 14.07 7.35 -30.28
CA LYS A 63 14.13 7.13 -31.74
C LYS A 63 14.55 5.72 -32.11
N LYS A 64 15.51 5.15 -31.39
CA LYS A 64 16.03 3.81 -31.69
C LYS A 64 15.02 2.69 -31.39
N TYR A 65 14.33 2.77 -30.25
CA TYR A 65 13.52 1.66 -29.74
C TYR A 65 12.01 1.85 -29.93
N TRP A 66 11.55 3.10 -30.01
CA TRP A 66 10.13 3.48 -30.13
C TRP A 66 9.85 4.38 -31.33
N GLY A 67 10.84 4.60 -32.20
CA GLY A 67 10.69 5.49 -33.37
C GLY A 67 9.90 4.90 -34.53
N ASN A 68 9.76 3.56 -34.56
CA ASN A 68 9.08 2.83 -35.62
C ASN A 68 8.05 1.87 -35.01
N VAL A 69 6.86 1.84 -35.58
CA VAL A 69 5.83 0.81 -35.37
C VAL A 69 6.20 -0.39 -36.22
N ASP A 70 6.81 -1.40 -35.60
CA ASP A 70 7.06 -2.71 -36.23
C ASP A 70 5.79 -3.57 -36.30
N LEU A 71 5.88 -4.75 -36.93
CA LEU A 71 4.75 -5.67 -37.09
C LEU A 71 4.14 -6.10 -35.75
N PHE A 72 4.94 -6.19 -34.68
CA PHE A 72 4.47 -6.53 -33.34
C PHE A 72 3.69 -5.37 -32.71
N LEU A 73 4.18 -4.15 -32.88
CA LEU A 73 3.52 -2.93 -32.47
C LEU A 73 2.23 -2.67 -33.25
N GLN A 74 2.19 -2.99 -34.55
CA GLN A 74 0.96 -2.91 -35.33
C GLN A 74 -0.12 -3.81 -34.75
N ALA A 75 0.19 -5.06 -34.40
CA ALA A 75 -0.78 -5.97 -33.77
C ALA A 75 -1.31 -5.43 -32.43
N VAL A 76 -0.46 -4.77 -31.63
CA VAL A 76 -0.87 -4.14 -30.36
C VAL A 76 -1.77 -2.91 -30.59
N LEU A 77 -1.58 -2.19 -31.69
CA LEU A 77 -2.32 -0.96 -32.00
C LEU A 77 -3.53 -1.19 -32.92
N GLN A 78 -3.72 -2.40 -33.47
CA GLN A 78 -4.82 -2.74 -34.37
C GLN A 78 -6.20 -2.55 -33.73
N ASP A 79 -6.32 -2.79 -32.43
CA ASP A 79 -7.57 -2.61 -31.67
C ASP A 79 -7.78 -1.15 -31.22
N THR A 80 -6.92 -0.23 -31.65
CA THR A 80 -7.00 1.19 -31.28
C THR A 80 -7.53 2.03 -32.44
N THR A 81 -8.03 3.23 -32.13
CA THR A 81 -8.51 4.17 -33.16
C THR A 81 -7.37 4.90 -33.88
N ILE A 82 -6.12 4.46 -33.73
CA ILE A 82 -4.96 5.09 -34.39
C ILE A 82 -4.94 4.68 -35.86
N ASP A 83 -4.79 5.67 -36.73
CA ASP A 83 -4.53 5.43 -38.14
C ASP A 83 -3.11 4.85 -38.33
N LEU A 84 -3.05 3.54 -38.52
CA LEU A 84 -1.80 2.80 -38.68
C LEU A 84 -1.11 3.09 -40.02
N GLU A 85 -1.82 3.59 -41.03
CA GLU A 85 -1.24 3.91 -42.34
C GLU A 85 -0.31 5.11 -42.25
N THR A 86 -0.62 6.08 -41.38
CA THR A 86 0.19 7.31 -41.16
C THR A 86 0.99 7.32 -39.85
N ALA A 87 0.89 6.27 -39.04
CA ALA A 87 1.46 6.24 -37.70
C ALA A 87 2.99 6.45 -37.67
N ASN A 88 3.73 5.78 -38.56
CA ASN A 88 5.19 5.91 -38.64
C ASN A 88 5.62 7.32 -39.04
N ASP A 89 4.94 7.93 -40.02
CA ASP A 89 5.27 9.28 -40.49
C ASP A 89 5.03 10.33 -39.39
N ARG A 90 3.93 10.20 -38.65
CA ARG A 90 3.62 11.08 -37.51
C ARG A 90 4.63 10.92 -36.37
N LEU A 91 5.00 9.68 -36.02
CA LEU A 91 6.04 9.39 -35.03
C LEU A 91 7.39 9.99 -35.44
N HIS A 92 7.82 9.73 -36.68
CA HIS A 92 9.08 10.27 -37.20
C HIS A 92 9.10 11.80 -37.22
N THR A 93 8.01 12.43 -37.65
CA THR A 93 7.86 13.89 -37.69
C THR A 93 7.95 14.47 -36.28
N PHE A 94 7.20 13.89 -35.32
CA PHE A 94 7.22 14.34 -33.94
C PHE A 94 8.63 14.21 -33.33
N LEU A 95 9.23 13.01 -33.39
CA LEU A 95 10.54 12.75 -32.79
C LEU A 95 11.68 13.54 -33.43
N SER A 96 11.53 13.96 -34.69
CA SER A 96 12.52 14.77 -35.40
C SER A 96 12.35 16.27 -35.17
N SER A 97 11.24 16.69 -34.57
CA SER A 97 10.96 18.11 -34.30
C SER A 97 11.54 18.57 -32.95
N LYS A 98 11.92 19.86 -32.87
CA LYS A 98 12.31 20.49 -31.60
C LYS A 98 11.16 20.48 -30.58
N HIS A 99 9.93 20.61 -31.06
CA HIS A 99 8.75 20.55 -30.21
C HIS A 99 8.60 19.18 -29.56
N GLY A 100 8.75 18.09 -30.32
CA GLY A 100 8.68 16.73 -29.76
C GLY A 100 9.77 16.43 -28.74
N GLU A 101 11.00 16.87 -29.00
CA GLU A 101 12.09 16.78 -28.00
C GLU A 101 11.75 17.50 -26.69
N GLN A 102 11.25 18.73 -26.79
CA GLN A 102 10.85 19.51 -25.62
C GLN A 102 9.68 18.85 -24.88
N SER A 103 8.64 18.41 -25.60
CA SER A 103 7.47 17.76 -25.02
C SER A 103 7.83 16.46 -24.29
N ILE A 104 8.72 15.63 -24.85
CA ILE A 104 9.21 14.41 -24.18
C ILE A 104 9.98 14.76 -22.91
N PHE A 105 10.86 15.76 -22.97
CA PHE A 105 11.68 16.14 -21.83
C PHE A 105 10.81 16.73 -20.70
N ASP A 106 9.89 17.64 -21.04
CA ASP A 106 8.98 18.27 -20.09
C ASP A 106 8.02 17.23 -19.48
N PHE A 107 7.53 16.27 -20.28
CA PHE A 107 6.78 15.12 -19.77
C PHE A 107 7.58 14.34 -18.72
N LEU A 108 8.84 14.01 -19.02
CA LEU A 108 9.74 13.31 -18.09
C LEU A 108 10.03 14.12 -16.82
N LEU A 109 10.06 15.45 -16.87
CA LEU A 109 10.25 16.29 -15.68
C LEU A 109 9.05 16.22 -14.73
N VAL A 110 7.84 16.15 -15.28
CA VAL A 110 6.60 16.09 -14.51
C VAL A 110 6.33 14.67 -14.00
N HIS A 111 6.38 13.69 -14.91
CA HIS A 111 5.97 12.32 -14.66
C HIS A 111 7.10 11.39 -14.21
N LYS A 112 8.37 11.84 -14.27
CA LYS A 112 9.61 11.14 -13.81
C LYS A 112 9.96 9.87 -14.55
N SER A 113 9.03 9.33 -15.32
CA SER A 113 9.24 8.16 -16.16
C SER A 113 8.46 8.26 -17.46
N LEU A 114 8.94 7.54 -18.46
CA LEU A 114 8.38 7.48 -19.81
C LEU A 114 8.38 6.03 -20.27
N SER A 115 7.25 5.58 -20.79
CA SER A 115 7.06 4.29 -21.45
C SER A 115 6.37 4.50 -22.80
N PHE A 116 6.23 3.43 -23.58
CA PHE A 116 5.78 3.53 -24.97
C PHE A 116 4.35 4.09 -25.10
N ASP A 117 3.44 3.69 -24.22
CA ASP A 117 2.10 4.27 -24.06
C ASP A 117 2.10 5.81 -23.97
N HIS A 118 3.02 6.37 -23.19
CA HIS A 118 3.18 7.82 -23.05
C HIS A 118 3.68 8.48 -24.34
N ILE A 119 4.55 7.81 -25.11
CA ILE A 119 4.95 8.32 -26.43
C ILE A 119 3.75 8.38 -27.37
N ILE A 120 2.92 7.34 -27.35
CA ILE A 120 1.71 7.31 -28.18
C ILE A 120 0.72 8.41 -27.76
N TYR A 121 0.53 8.62 -26.45
CA TYR A 121 -0.25 9.75 -25.95
C TYR A 121 0.29 11.10 -26.45
N LEU A 122 1.59 11.33 -26.34
CA LEU A 122 2.21 12.60 -26.78
C LEU A 122 2.09 12.85 -28.29
N VAL A 123 2.15 11.80 -29.10
CA VAL A 123 2.14 11.91 -30.57
C VAL A 123 0.72 11.97 -31.13
N PHE A 124 -0.20 11.19 -30.56
CA PHE A 124 -1.54 10.97 -31.12
C PHE A 124 -2.67 11.52 -30.25
N GLY A 125 -2.39 11.97 -29.02
CA GLY A 125 -3.40 12.47 -28.08
C GLY A 125 -4.35 11.39 -27.55
N LYS A 126 -3.94 10.11 -27.62
CA LYS A 126 -4.77 8.96 -27.23
C LYS A 126 -4.12 8.20 -26.10
N GLU A 127 -4.86 8.03 -25.01
CA GLU A 127 -4.47 7.15 -23.93
C GLU A 127 -4.69 5.69 -24.35
N ILE A 128 -3.65 4.88 -24.23
CA ILE A 128 -3.69 3.45 -24.53
C ILE A 128 -3.02 2.74 -23.38
N ASN A 129 -3.65 1.68 -22.89
CA ASN A 129 -3.03 0.82 -21.90
C ASN A 129 -2.35 -0.34 -22.61
N ILE A 130 -1.02 -0.30 -22.69
CA ILE A 130 -0.22 -1.35 -23.30
C ILE A 130 0.38 -2.20 -22.18
N PRO A 131 -0.11 -3.43 -21.95
CA PRO A 131 0.27 -4.21 -20.78
C PRO A 131 1.71 -4.75 -20.83
N ASN A 132 2.33 -4.82 -22.02
CA ASN A 132 3.64 -5.44 -22.23
C ASN A 132 4.70 -4.42 -22.67
N SER A 133 5.96 -4.66 -22.28
CA SER A 133 7.10 -3.86 -22.74
C SER A 133 7.34 -4.05 -24.24
N VAL A 134 7.43 -2.95 -25.02
CA VAL A 134 7.52 -3.03 -26.48
C VAL A 134 8.82 -2.44 -27.04
N GLY A 135 9.26 -2.93 -28.20
CA GLY A 135 10.39 -2.36 -28.95
C GLY A 135 11.73 -2.53 -28.25
N GLY A 136 11.90 -3.53 -27.36
CA GLY A 136 13.16 -3.78 -26.65
C GLY A 136 13.47 -2.81 -25.49
N LEU A 137 12.59 -1.84 -25.24
CA LEU A 137 12.74 -0.82 -24.21
C LEU A 137 11.50 -0.80 -23.30
N THR A 138 11.71 -0.92 -21.99
CA THR A 138 10.62 -0.93 -21.02
C THR A 138 10.27 0.48 -20.56
N ARG A 139 11.28 1.23 -20.07
CA ARG A 139 11.04 2.51 -19.41
C ARG A 139 12.30 3.38 -19.38
N ILE A 140 12.10 4.70 -19.43
CA ILE A 140 13.14 5.71 -19.18
C ILE A 140 12.76 6.46 -17.91
N TYR A 141 13.72 6.65 -17.00
CA TYR A 141 13.57 7.41 -15.76
C TYR A 141 14.42 8.68 -15.80
N LEU A 142 13.85 9.79 -15.35
CA LEU A 142 14.54 11.07 -15.22
C LEU A 142 14.22 11.70 -13.86
N THR A 143 15.26 12.10 -13.14
CA THR A 143 15.09 12.81 -11.86
C THR A 143 16.13 13.93 -11.76
N ARG A 144 15.69 15.11 -11.33
CA ARG A 144 16.58 16.27 -11.15
C ARG A 144 17.29 16.20 -9.81
N ILE A 145 18.62 16.34 -9.84
CA ILE A 145 19.50 16.35 -8.68
C ILE A 145 20.32 17.64 -8.75
N GLY A 146 19.94 18.65 -7.97
CA GLY A 146 20.49 19.99 -8.02
C GLY A 146 20.41 20.61 -9.42
N GLY A 147 21.58 20.93 -10.00
CA GLY A 147 21.72 21.43 -11.37
C GLY A 147 21.81 20.36 -12.47
N LYS A 148 21.76 19.08 -12.12
CA LYS A 148 21.96 17.94 -13.04
C LYS A 148 20.77 16.96 -13.00
N PHE A 149 20.86 15.90 -13.77
CA PHE A 149 19.83 14.87 -13.93
C PHE A 149 20.40 13.47 -13.76
N LEU A 150 19.74 12.65 -12.93
CA LEU A 150 19.84 11.21 -12.99
C LEU A 150 18.97 10.72 -14.15
N LEU A 151 19.60 10.13 -15.15
CA LEU A 151 18.93 9.45 -16.27
C LEU A 151 19.21 7.96 -16.17
N HIS A 152 18.16 7.13 -16.24
CA HIS A 152 18.31 5.69 -16.27
C HIS A 152 17.34 5.05 -17.26
N ILE A 153 17.76 3.97 -17.91
CA ILE A 153 17.03 3.33 -19.00
C ILE A 153 16.92 1.83 -18.70
N ILE A 154 15.69 1.31 -18.65
CA ILE A 154 15.40 -0.10 -18.46
C ILE A 154 15.11 -0.73 -19.82
N TYR A 155 16.00 -1.61 -20.26
CA TYR A 155 15.81 -2.41 -21.47
C TYR A 155 15.14 -3.75 -21.15
N ASN A 156 14.47 -4.35 -22.14
CA ASN A 156 13.78 -5.63 -21.96
C ASN A 156 14.79 -6.77 -21.73
N GLN A 157 15.92 -6.73 -22.42
CA GLN A 157 17.00 -7.70 -22.25
C GLN A 157 17.78 -7.39 -20.97
N HIS A 158 18.02 -8.41 -20.13
CA HIS A 158 18.68 -8.27 -18.82
C HIS A 158 17.95 -7.27 -17.89
N SER A 159 16.61 -7.30 -17.87
CA SER A 159 15.79 -6.37 -17.10
C SER A 159 16.18 -6.30 -15.62
N GLU A 160 16.44 -7.43 -14.97
CA GLU A 160 16.89 -7.51 -13.57
C GLU A 160 18.18 -6.73 -13.33
N PHE A 161 19.15 -6.83 -14.25
CA PHE A 161 20.39 -6.06 -14.17
C PHE A 161 20.13 -4.56 -14.22
N TRP A 162 19.29 -4.11 -15.15
CA TRP A 162 18.98 -2.68 -15.27
C TRP A 162 18.28 -2.15 -14.03
N TYR A 163 17.31 -2.89 -13.49
CA TYR A 163 16.66 -2.51 -12.25
C TYR A 163 17.67 -2.47 -11.09
N MET A 164 18.51 -3.49 -10.89
CA MET A 164 19.52 -3.47 -9.83
C MET A 164 20.50 -2.30 -9.99
N LEU A 165 20.96 -2.01 -11.20
CA LEU A 165 21.82 -0.86 -11.48
C LEU A 165 21.09 0.46 -11.16
N PHE A 166 19.79 0.55 -11.42
CA PHE A 166 19.00 1.71 -11.04
C PHE A 166 18.98 1.90 -9.52
N ALA A 167 18.71 0.84 -8.76
CA ALA A 167 18.75 0.88 -7.30
C ALA A 167 20.12 1.32 -6.78
N LYS A 168 21.21 0.83 -7.38
CA LYS A 168 22.58 1.26 -7.05
C LYS A 168 22.81 2.75 -7.32
N LYS A 169 22.31 3.28 -8.43
CA LYS A 169 22.38 4.71 -8.73
C LYS A 169 21.60 5.55 -7.73
N ILE A 170 20.40 5.12 -7.37
CA ILE A 170 19.56 5.81 -6.37
C ILE A 170 20.27 5.82 -5.01
N TYR A 171 20.72 4.65 -4.53
CA TYR A 171 21.50 4.53 -3.29
C TYR A 171 22.73 5.45 -3.30
N SER A 172 23.48 5.45 -4.40
CA SER A 172 24.67 6.29 -4.57
C SER A 172 24.36 7.79 -4.47
N ILE A 173 23.20 8.22 -4.98
CA ILE A 173 22.74 9.61 -4.84
C ILE A 173 22.44 9.93 -3.38
N PHE A 174 21.67 9.09 -2.69
CA PHE A 174 21.30 9.35 -1.29
C PHE A 174 22.49 9.36 -0.34
N MET A 175 23.55 8.63 -0.66
CA MET A 175 24.78 8.60 0.14
C MET A 175 25.75 9.75 -0.13
N GLN A 176 25.65 10.42 -1.29
CA GLN A 176 26.62 11.44 -1.71
C GLN A 176 26.01 12.84 -1.92
N VAL A 177 24.68 12.97 -1.86
CA VAL A 177 23.96 14.22 -2.15
C VAL A 177 23.03 14.58 -1.01
N THR A 178 23.02 15.85 -0.62
CA THR A 178 22.08 16.36 0.40
C THR A 178 20.63 16.25 -0.08
N LEU A 179 19.73 15.92 0.83
CA LEU A 179 18.33 15.67 0.54
C LEU A 179 17.61 16.87 -0.09
N ASN A 180 18.07 18.09 0.19
CA ASN A 180 17.52 19.33 -0.36
C ASN A 180 17.82 19.49 -1.87
N GLU A 181 18.83 18.84 -2.40
CA GLU A 181 19.16 18.87 -3.83
C GLU A 181 18.41 17.79 -4.63
N ILE A 182 17.88 16.76 -3.96
CA ILE A 182 17.16 15.66 -4.61
C ILE A 182 15.69 16.05 -4.82
N HIS A 183 15.30 16.37 -6.05
CA HIS A 183 13.89 16.60 -6.36
C HIS A 183 13.11 15.29 -6.27
N HIS A 184 11.94 15.33 -5.62
CA HIS A 184 11.08 14.16 -5.41
C HIS A 184 11.79 12.98 -4.73
N ALA A 185 12.60 13.27 -3.71
CA ALA A 185 13.37 12.27 -2.96
C ALA A 185 12.52 11.08 -2.49
N THR A 186 11.33 11.33 -1.96
CA THR A 186 10.43 10.28 -1.47
C THR A 186 10.02 9.30 -2.57
N ASP A 187 9.75 9.78 -3.79
CA ASP A 187 9.43 8.91 -4.92
C ASP A 187 10.63 8.09 -5.37
N LEU A 188 11.83 8.70 -5.36
CA LEU A 188 13.07 8.01 -5.69
C LEU A 188 13.36 6.90 -4.67
N MET A 189 13.11 7.16 -3.38
CA MET A 189 13.24 6.17 -2.32
C MET A 189 12.18 5.06 -2.41
N LYS A 190 10.94 5.40 -2.78
CA LYS A 190 9.90 4.39 -3.08
C LYS A 190 10.31 3.49 -4.25
N GLN A 191 10.92 4.05 -5.31
CA GLN A 191 11.45 3.26 -6.42
C GLN A 191 12.60 2.35 -5.98
N PHE A 192 13.53 2.86 -5.17
CA PHE A 192 14.59 2.04 -4.58
C PHE A 192 14.01 0.86 -3.79
N LYS A 193 13.10 1.11 -2.84
CA LYS A 193 12.40 0.09 -2.05
C LYS A 193 11.73 -0.95 -2.96
N LYS A 194 10.99 -0.50 -3.98
CA LYS A 194 10.29 -1.39 -4.92
C LYS A 194 11.27 -2.31 -5.65
N THR A 195 12.39 -1.77 -6.12
CA THR A 195 13.39 -2.55 -6.83
C THR A 195 14.09 -3.55 -5.93
N ILE A 196 14.53 -3.16 -4.73
CA ILE A 196 15.23 -4.09 -3.83
C ILE A 196 14.29 -5.19 -3.32
N ASN A 197 13.00 -4.93 -3.14
CA ASN A 197 12.00 -5.96 -2.79
C ASN A 197 11.89 -7.10 -3.81
N SER A 198 12.29 -6.88 -5.07
CA SER A 198 12.31 -7.95 -6.08
C SER A 198 13.51 -8.89 -5.93
N HIS A 199 14.52 -8.52 -5.13
CA HIS A 199 15.78 -9.27 -5.00
C HIS A 199 16.11 -9.65 -3.55
N TYR A 200 15.51 -8.98 -2.57
CA TYR A 200 15.72 -9.18 -1.14
C TYR A 200 14.43 -9.59 -0.45
N THR A 201 14.56 -10.27 0.70
CA THR A 201 13.41 -10.52 1.57
C THR A 201 12.89 -9.20 2.15
N LEU A 202 11.60 -9.14 2.50
CA LEU A 202 11.00 -7.95 3.13
C LEU A 202 11.79 -7.46 4.34
N ASN A 203 12.25 -8.38 5.20
CA ASN A 203 13.07 -8.04 6.37
C ASN A 203 14.38 -7.34 5.97
N GLN A 204 15.10 -7.88 4.98
CA GLN A 204 16.35 -7.30 4.49
C GLN A 204 16.11 -5.91 3.89
N THR A 205 15.07 -5.75 3.07
CA THR A 205 14.69 -4.44 2.54
C THR A 205 14.46 -3.42 3.65
N VAL A 206 13.72 -3.79 4.71
CA VAL A 206 13.45 -2.88 5.82
C VAL A 206 14.74 -2.50 6.56
N VAL A 207 15.66 -3.44 6.76
CA VAL A 207 16.97 -3.15 7.38
C VAL A 207 17.76 -2.15 6.53
N VAL A 208 17.92 -2.43 5.22
CA VAL A 208 18.65 -1.53 4.29
C VAL A 208 18.02 -0.15 4.25
N MET A 209 16.69 -0.07 4.16
CA MET A 209 15.95 1.20 4.18
C MET A 209 16.16 1.96 5.49
N ASN A 210 16.10 1.28 6.62
CA ASN A 210 16.27 1.89 7.93
C ASN A 210 17.68 2.49 8.09
N GLU A 211 18.72 1.70 7.79
CA GLU A 211 20.11 2.15 7.88
C GLU A 211 20.38 3.33 6.93
N LEU A 212 19.84 3.28 5.71
CA LEU A 212 19.96 4.37 4.74
C LEU A 212 19.28 5.65 5.24
N ILE A 213 18.08 5.55 5.82
CA ILE A 213 17.35 6.70 6.33
C ILE A 213 18.02 7.27 7.57
N GLU A 214 18.54 6.43 8.49
CA GLU A 214 19.33 6.88 9.64
C GLU A 214 20.58 7.66 9.20
N LYS A 215 21.26 7.20 8.15
CA LYS A 215 22.41 7.89 7.56
C LYS A 215 22.02 9.24 6.94
N ILE A 216 20.91 9.29 6.20
CA ILE A 216 20.38 10.54 5.64
C ILE A 216 19.98 11.52 6.74
N ASP A 217 19.32 11.05 7.81
CA ASP A 217 18.88 11.87 8.95
C ASP A 217 20.06 12.54 9.64
N TYR A 218 21.16 11.80 9.85
CA TYR A 218 22.37 12.35 10.45
C TYR A 218 22.99 13.51 9.66
N GLU A 219 22.91 13.45 8.32
CA GLU A 219 23.60 14.41 7.43
C GLU A 219 22.72 15.58 6.97
N ASN A 220 21.41 15.53 7.23
CA ASN A 220 20.46 16.50 6.69
C ASN A 220 19.70 17.26 7.78
N PRO A 221 19.51 18.59 7.62
CA PRO A 221 18.69 19.34 8.54
C PRO A 221 17.21 18.94 8.40
N ARG A 222 16.44 19.21 9.47
CA ARG A 222 14.99 19.00 9.49
C ARG A 222 14.32 19.66 8.29
N SER A 223 13.54 18.88 7.54
CA SER A 223 12.83 19.32 6.33
C SER A 223 11.61 18.43 6.08
N PHE A 224 10.67 18.90 5.26
CA PHE A 224 9.52 18.10 4.84
C PHE A 224 9.93 16.78 4.17
N ARG A 225 11.00 16.80 3.36
CA ARG A 225 11.51 15.59 2.70
C ARG A 225 12.03 14.56 3.70
N LEU A 226 12.72 15.02 4.74
CA LEU A 226 13.22 14.13 5.78
C LEU A 226 12.06 13.51 6.59
N LYS A 227 11.04 14.30 6.92
CA LYS A 227 9.79 13.79 7.51
C LYS A 227 9.14 12.72 6.65
N GLU A 228 9.01 12.95 5.33
CA GLU A 228 8.45 11.97 4.40
C GLU A 228 9.27 10.66 4.36
N LEU A 229 10.60 10.74 4.45
CA LEU A 229 11.45 9.55 4.57
C LEU A 229 11.22 8.82 5.90
N HIS A 230 11.07 9.53 7.03
CA HIS A 230 10.77 8.90 8.32
C HIS A 230 9.41 8.18 8.29
N LEU A 231 8.39 8.80 7.69
CA LEU A 231 7.09 8.15 7.46
C LEU A 231 7.23 6.91 6.58
N LEU A 232 8.01 6.99 5.49
CA LEU A 232 8.31 5.84 4.64
C LEU A 232 9.00 4.70 5.40
N ASN A 233 9.88 5.02 6.36
CA ASN A 233 10.53 4.03 7.21
C ASN A 233 9.54 3.34 8.16
N VAL A 234 8.60 4.08 8.76
CA VAL A 234 7.52 3.50 9.57
C VAL A 234 6.67 2.55 8.74
N ILE A 235 6.28 2.96 7.53
CA ILE A 235 5.50 2.12 6.62
C ILE A 235 6.28 0.87 6.21
N ALA A 236 7.58 1.00 5.95
CA ALA A 236 8.43 -0.16 5.67
C ALA A 236 8.43 -1.15 6.84
N HIS A 237 8.52 -0.68 8.09
CA HIS A 237 8.46 -1.52 9.28
C HIS A 237 7.08 -2.16 9.49
N TYR A 238 6.01 -1.41 9.26
CA TYR A 238 4.63 -1.91 9.29
C TYR A 238 4.41 -3.06 8.31
N ASN A 239 5.02 -2.98 7.13
CA ASN A 239 4.93 -4.03 6.11
C ASN A 239 6.04 -5.10 6.23
N GLY A 240 6.95 -4.96 7.21
CA GLY A 240 8.18 -5.75 7.33
C GLY A 240 8.04 -7.09 8.05
N GLY A 241 6.87 -7.41 8.62
CA GLY A 241 6.63 -8.65 9.36
C GLY A 241 7.03 -8.60 10.85
N LYS A 242 6.67 -9.64 11.62
CA LYS A 242 6.59 -9.62 13.11
C LYS A 242 7.79 -8.98 13.85
N ARG A 243 9.03 -9.17 13.39
CA ARG A 243 10.23 -8.58 14.04
C ARG A 243 10.22 -7.06 13.97
N HIS A 244 9.78 -6.50 12.85
CA HIS A 244 9.77 -5.06 12.60
C HIS A 244 8.61 -4.35 13.30
N HIS A 245 7.48 -5.04 13.50
CA HIS A 245 6.34 -4.54 14.29
C HIS A 245 6.74 -4.10 15.71
N ARG A 246 7.66 -4.84 16.34
CA ARG A 246 8.19 -4.50 17.67
C ARG A 246 8.87 -3.13 17.74
N LYS A 247 9.37 -2.61 16.61
CA LYS A 247 10.05 -1.31 16.53
C LYS A 247 9.11 -0.15 16.20
N ILE A 248 7.91 -0.42 15.68
CA ILE A 248 6.98 0.60 15.17
C ILE A 248 6.64 1.64 16.24
N LYS A 249 6.30 1.20 17.46
CA LYS A 249 5.95 2.13 18.55
C LYS A 249 7.06 3.13 18.85
N LYS A 250 8.31 2.66 18.87
CA LYS A 250 9.48 3.53 19.07
C LYS A 250 9.63 4.50 17.90
N LEU A 251 9.62 4.00 16.66
CA LEU A 251 9.76 4.84 15.46
C LEU A 251 8.67 5.92 15.37
N ILE A 252 7.42 5.59 15.71
CA ILE A 252 6.32 6.55 15.72
C ILE A 252 6.47 7.56 16.86
N SER A 253 6.97 7.14 18.04
CA SER A 253 7.31 8.07 19.13
C SER A 253 8.39 9.06 18.69
N ASP A 254 9.47 8.57 18.08
CA ASP A 254 10.56 9.39 17.57
C ASP A 254 10.05 10.40 16.51
N ILE A 255 9.07 9.99 15.70
CA ILE A 255 8.38 10.89 14.75
C ILE A 255 7.57 11.96 15.47
N PHE A 256 6.80 11.64 16.52
CA PHE A 256 6.07 12.66 17.28
C PHE A 256 7.00 13.64 17.98
N ASP A 257 8.13 13.17 18.50
CA ASP A 257 9.12 14.03 19.15
C ASP A 257 9.83 14.95 18.13
N ALA A 258 10.15 14.41 16.95
CA ALA A 258 10.84 15.16 15.90
C ALA A 258 9.91 16.12 15.13
N TRP A 259 8.67 15.71 14.88
CA TRP A 259 7.76 16.34 13.93
C TRP A 259 6.38 16.69 14.52
N GLY A 260 6.16 16.55 15.83
CA GLY A 260 4.89 16.93 16.45
C GLY A 260 4.63 18.44 16.45
N ASN A 261 5.69 19.25 16.36
CA ASN A 261 5.62 20.71 16.40
C ASN A 261 6.58 21.36 15.40
N GLY A 262 6.32 22.63 15.08
CA GLY A 262 7.19 23.47 14.25
C GLY A 262 6.78 23.58 12.79
N ARG A 263 7.65 24.16 11.96
CA ARG A 263 7.32 24.51 10.56
C ARG A 263 7.13 23.30 9.65
N CYS A 264 7.74 22.17 9.98
CA CYS A 264 7.61 20.92 9.25
C CYS A 264 6.81 19.89 10.05
N ALA A 265 5.86 20.34 10.86
CA ALA A 265 5.06 19.45 11.70
C ALA A 265 4.27 18.42 10.88
N LEU A 266 3.81 17.37 11.56
CA LEU A 266 2.84 16.43 11.02
C LEU A 266 1.55 17.16 10.66
N THR A 267 1.08 16.90 9.45
CA THR A 267 -0.26 17.23 9.01
C THR A 267 -1.28 16.33 9.69
N GLU A 268 -2.55 16.73 9.69
CA GLU A 268 -3.64 15.92 10.23
C GLU A 268 -3.71 14.54 9.56
N LYS A 269 -3.63 14.48 8.23
CA LYS A 269 -3.54 13.23 7.47
C LYS A 269 -2.42 12.31 7.96
N GLU A 270 -1.20 12.83 8.15
CA GLU A 270 -0.07 12.02 8.62
C GLU A 270 -0.29 11.54 10.07
N LEU A 271 -0.90 12.38 10.92
CA LEU A 271 -1.29 11.99 12.27
C LEU A 271 -2.33 10.85 12.25
N VAL A 272 -3.34 10.93 11.39
CA VAL A 272 -4.35 9.88 11.19
C VAL A 272 -3.69 8.57 10.75
N LEU A 273 -2.77 8.62 9.78
CA LEU A 273 -2.01 7.44 9.33
C LEU A 273 -1.26 6.77 10.50
N LEU A 274 -0.52 7.55 11.28
CA LEU A 274 0.27 7.03 12.40
C LEU A 274 -0.63 6.47 13.51
N LYS A 275 -1.75 7.12 13.80
CA LYS A 275 -2.73 6.65 14.79
C LYS A 275 -3.42 5.37 14.34
N TYR A 276 -3.72 5.22 13.05
CA TYR A 276 -4.23 3.97 12.47
C TYR A 276 -3.24 2.82 12.66
N ILE A 277 -1.96 3.01 12.29
CA ILE A 277 -0.91 2.00 12.49
C ILE A 277 -0.79 1.63 13.98
N LEU A 278 -0.81 2.63 14.87
CA LEU A 278 -0.73 2.40 16.31
C LEU A 278 -1.95 1.65 16.87
N ALA A 279 -3.17 1.90 16.35
CA ALA A 279 -4.38 1.20 16.76
C ALA A 279 -4.30 -0.30 16.43
N VAL A 280 -3.91 -0.62 15.19
CA VAL A 280 -3.73 -2.00 14.74
C VAL A 280 -2.61 -2.70 15.52
N GLU A 281 -1.48 -2.03 15.74
CA GLU A 281 -0.37 -2.61 16.51
C GLU A 281 -0.73 -2.81 17.99
N ALA A 282 -1.48 -1.89 18.59
CA ALA A 282 -1.99 -2.05 19.95
C ALA A 282 -2.94 -3.26 20.05
N ALA A 283 -3.79 -3.49 19.06
CA ALA A 283 -4.69 -4.64 19.02
C ALA A 283 -3.91 -5.97 18.91
N ASN A 284 -2.91 -6.04 18.04
CA ASN A 284 -2.03 -7.21 17.91
C ASN A 284 -1.27 -7.55 19.20
N GLN A 285 -1.03 -6.56 20.05
CA GLN A 285 -0.35 -6.71 21.35
C GLN A 285 -1.33 -6.81 22.54
N ASN A 286 -2.64 -6.85 22.30
CA ASN A 286 -3.69 -6.84 23.33
C ASN A 286 -3.60 -5.64 24.31
N GLU A 287 -3.14 -4.48 23.83
CA GLU A 287 -3.07 -3.23 24.62
C GLU A 287 -4.40 -2.47 24.56
N ASN A 288 -5.46 -3.05 25.13
CA ASN A 288 -6.84 -2.59 24.93
C ASN A 288 -7.06 -1.10 25.21
N LYS A 289 -6.44 -0.54 26.26
CA LYS A 289 -6.56 0.90 26.58
C LYS A 289 -6.05 1.81 25.45
N LYS A 290 -4.95 1.42 24.79
CA LYS A 290 -4.39 2.19 23.66
C LYS A 290 -5.20 2.01 22.39
N VAL A 291 -5.77 0.82 22.16
CA VAL A 291 -6.72 0.59 21.06
C VAL A 291 -7.89 1.55 21.18
N ILE A 292 -8.47 1.68 22.37
CA ILE A 292 -9.58 2.61 22.64
C ILE A 292 -9.14 4.06 22.43
N GLU A 293 -7.98 4.47 22.97
CA GLU A 293 -7.45 5.84 22.81
C GLU A 293 -7.29 6.22 21.33
N TYR A 294 -6.58 5.40 20.56
CA TYR A 294 -6.32 5.66 19.15
C TYR A 294 -7.57 5.52 18.30
N GLY A 295 -8.42 4.55 18.61
CA GLY A 295 -9.69 4.35 17.95
C GLY A 295 -10.66 5.53 18.10
N ASN A 296 -10.77 6.07 19.33
CA ASN A 296 -11.58 7.27 19.58
C ASN A 296 -11.06 8.47 18.79
N PHE A 297 -9.74 8.62 18.64
CA PHE A 297 -9.17 9.64 17.77
C PHE A 297 -9.52 9.41 16.30
N LEU A 298 -9.47 8.18 15.79
CA LEU A 298 -9.72 7.89 14.38
C LEU A 298 -11.18 8.07 13.97
N ILE A 299 -12.11 7.74 14.87
CA ILE A 299 -13.55 7.85 14.65
C ILE A 299 -14.07 9.24 15.00
N GLY A 300 -13.49 9.89 16.02
CA GLY A 300 -13.85 11.23 16.45
C GLY A 300 -13.80 12.21 15.29
N GLU A 301 -14.82 13.06 15.16
CA GLU A 301 -14.97 14.04 14.07
C GLU A 301 -14.79 13.46 12.64
N ASN A 302 -14.93 12.14 12.50
CA ASN A 302 -14.69 11.38 11.27
C ASN A 302 -13.26 11.54 10.69
N HIS A 303 -12.23 11.78 11.51
CA HIS A 303 -10.85 12.02 11.05
C HIS A 303 -10.36 10.97 10.02
N LEU A 304 -10.56 9.67 10.27
CA LEU A 304 -10.14 8.61 9.35
C LEU A 304 -10.89 8.64 8.01
N ASN A 305 -12.19 8.93 8.03
CA ASN A 305 -13.00 9.01 6.82
C ASN A 305 -12.70 10.29 6.01
N ASN A 306 -12.48 11.42 6.70
CA ASN A 306 -12.16 12.71 6.08
C ASN A 306 -10.86 12.65 5.25
N HIS A 307 -9.90 11.85 5.67
CA HIS A 307 -8.62 11.67 4.98
C HIS A 307 -8.49 10.37 4.19
N ALA A 308 -9.55 9.55 4.12
CA ALA A 308 -9.47 8.21 3.53
C ALA A 308 -8.97 8.22 2.07
N ILE A 309 -9.48 9.12 1.23
CA ILE A 309 -9.09 9.18 -0.19
C ILE A 309 -7.60 9.53 -0.31
N GLU A 310 -7.13 10.54 0.43
CA GLU A 310 -5.72 10.96 0.41
C GLU A 310 -4.81 9.84 0.93
N LEU A 311 -5.22 9.18 2.01
CA LEU A 311 -4.50 8.05 2.59
C LEU A 311 -4.42 6.86 1.62
N LEU A 312 -5.50 6.56 0.91
CA LEU A 312 -5.53 5.49 -0.08
C LEU A 312 -4.68 5.81 -1.32
N LEU A 313 -4.62 7.08 -1.74
CA LEU A 313 -3.80 7.51 -2.87
C LEU A 313 -2.29 7.51 -2.55
N GLU A 314 -1.91 7.91 -1.33
CA GLU A 314 -0.50 8.09 -0.97
C GLU A 314 0.11 6.91 -0.20
N TYR A 315 -0.74 6.16 0.52
CA TYR A 315 -0.37 5.12 1.48
C TYR A 315 -1.20 3.83 1.32
N SER A 316 -1.55 3.48 0.07
CA SER A 316 -2.30 2.25 -0.28
C SER A 316 -1.74 0.97 0.32
N ASP A 317 -0.44 0.93 0.59
CA ASP A 317 0.25 -0.23 1.15
C ASP A 317 0.04 -0.40 2.67
N VAL A 318 -0.67 0.53 3.34
CA VAL A 318 -0.94 0.50 4.79
C VAL A 318 -2.40 0.20 5.09
N LEU A 319 -3.33 0.83 4.36
CA LEU A 319 -4.77 0.72 4.61
C LEU A 319 -5.36 -0.40 3.72
N PRO A 320 -6.02 -1.42 4.29
CA PRO A 320 -6.73 -2.41 3.51
C PRO A 320 -7.93 -1.75 2.81
N ASN A 321 -8.02 -1.96 1.50
CA ASN A 321 -8.86 -1.16 0.61
C ASN A 321 -9.88 -2.01 -0.15
N ILE A 322 -10.76 -2.70 0.57
CA ILE A 322 -12.03 -3.18 0.02
C ILE A 322 -13.12 -2.15 0.31
N LYS A 323 -14.07 -1.97 -0.60
CA LYS A 323 -15.24 -1.11 -0.40
C LYS A 323 -15.94 -1.51 0.91
N PRO A 324 -16.30 -0.56 1.79
CA PRO A 324 -17.01 -0.90 3.02
C PRO A 324 -18.36 -1.56 2.71
N GLU A 325 -18.75 -2.52 3.55
CA GLU A 325 -19.95 -3.35 3.38
C GLU A 325 -20.90 -3.15 4.58
N PRO A 326 -21.47 -1.94 4.77
CA PRO A 326 -22.29 -1.63 5.94
C PRO A 326 -23.54 -2.52 6.04
N THR A 327 -24.02 -3.09 4.94
CA THR A 327 -25.18 -4.00 4.93
C THR A 327 -24.88 -5.42 5.37
N THR A 328 -23.61 -5.78 5.51
CA THR A 328 -23.14 -7.17 5.65
C THR A 328 -22.58 -7.40 7.04
N LEU A 329 -23.02 -8.47 7.68
CA LEU A 329 -22.54 -8.94 8.98
C LEU A 329 -21.46 -10.02 8.83
N VAL A 330 -21.61 -10.94 7.87
CA VAL A 330 -20.62 -12.00 7.63
C VAL A 330 -19.59 -11.52 6.61
N LYS A 331 -18.43 -11.06 7.09
CA LYS A 331 -17.38 -10.46 6.24
C LYS A 331 -15.99 -10.50 6.88
N CYS A 332 -14.97 -10.17 6.08
CA CYS A 332 -13.58 -10.00 6.55
C CYS A 332 -13.38 -8.57 7.09
N TYR A 333 -13.64 -8.33 8.37
CA TYR A 333 -13.49 -7.01 8.98
C TYR A 333 -12.08 -6.41 8.81
N HIS A 334 -11.04 -7.23 8.73
CA HIS A 334 -9.66 -6.78 8.52
C HIS A 334 -9.35 -6.29 7.09
N LYS A 335 -10.27 -6.46 6.12
CA LYS A 335 -10.04 -6.08 4.71
C LYS A 335 -10.55 -4.68 4.36
N ASN A 336 -11.23 -4.01 5.28
CA ASN A 336 -11.59 -2.61 5.15
C ASN A 336 -11.06 -1.83 6.36
N TYR A 337 -10.35 -0.73 6.11
CA TYR A 337 -9.68 0.04 7.15
C TYR A 337 -10.64 0.61 8.22
N LEU A 338 -11.88 0.99 7.87
CA LEU A 338 -12.88 1.48 8.84
C LEU A 338 -13.43 0.32 9.66
N GLU A 339 -13.89 -0.74 8.99
CA GLU A 339 -14.45 -1.93 9.65
C GLU A 339 -13.44 -2.58 10.61
N GLN A 340 -12.16 -2.59 10.22
CA GLN A 340 -11.09 -3.08 11.07
C GLN A 340 -10.95 -2.25 12.36
N ILE A 341 -11.04 -0.92 12.28
CA ILE A 341 -10.98 -0.06 13.46
C ILE A 341 -12.17 -0.32 14.39
N PHE A 342 -13.39 -0.40 13.86
CA PHE A 342 -14.55 -0.75 14.69
C PHE A 342 -14.43 -2.14 15.31
N TYR A 343 -13.98 -3.13 14.55
CA TYR A 343 -13.76 -4.49 15.03
C TYR A 343 -12.78 -4.55 16.21
N ILE A 344 -11.58 -3.97 16.07
CA ILE A 344 -10.58 -3.98 17.15
C ILE A 344 -11.01 -3.14 18.34
N MET A 345 -11.74 -2.03 18.12
CA MET A 345 -12.26 -1.18 19.19
C MET A 345 -13.35 -1.88 20.01
N ILE A 346 -14.33 -2.50 19.37
CA ILE A 346 -15.41 -3.22 20.06
C ILE A 346 -14.81 -4.34 20.90
N ASN A 347 -13.85 -5.10 20.36
CA ASN A 347 -13.12 -6.10 21.14
C ASN A 347 -12.43 -5.47 22.36
N ALA A 348 -11.67 -4.38 22.18
CA ALA A 348 -10.96 -3.73 23.27
C ALA A 348 -11.88 -3.13 24.34
N LEU A 349 -13.05 -2.62 23.96
CA LEU A 349 -14.08 -2.10 24.85
C LEU A 349 -14.72 -3.21 25.69
N VAL A 350 -15.09 -4.33 25.07
CA VAL A 350 -15.61 -5.51 25.76
C VAL A 350 -14.60 -6.04 26.78
N GLN A 351 -13.33 -6.13 26.41
CA GLN A 351 -12.25 -6.57 27.31
C GLN A 351 -11.95 -5.58 28.45
N ASN A 352 -12.45 -4.34 28.40
CA ASN A 352 -12.41 -3.36 29.50
C ASN A 352 -13.80 -3.15 30.14
N GLU A 353 -14.75 -4.06 29.89
CA GLU A 353 -16.11 -4.00 30.45
C GLU A 353 -16.89 -2.72 30.10
N GLN A 354 -16.53 -2.04 29.00
CA GLN A 354 -17.17 -0.79 28.56
C GLN A 354 -18.38 -1.04 27.63
N PHE A 355 -19.32 -1.87 28.07
CA PHE A 355 -20.45 -2.36 27.25
C PHE A 355 -21.39 -1.24 26.76
N THR A 356 -21.70 -0.27 27.61
CA THR A 356 -22.53 0.89 27.23
C THR A 356 -21.90 1.68 26.08
N THR A 357 -20.57 1.80 26.07
CA THR A 357 -19.82 2.45 24.99
C THR A 357 -19.92 1.67 23.69
N VAL A 358 -19.91 0.33 23.75
CA VAL A 358 -20.14 -0.53 22.58
C VAL A 358 -21.52 -0.28 21.99
N ILE A 359 -22.58 -0.29 22.81
CA ILE A 359 -23.94 -0.01 22.32
C ILE A 359 -24.04 1.38 21.69
N ARG A 360 -23.43 2.39 22.30
CA ARG A 360 -23.38 3.73 21.72
C ARG A 360 -22.70 3.72 20.35
N LEU A 361 -21.54 3.06 20.21
CA LEU A 361 -20.87 2.94 18.90
C LEU A 361 -21.76 2.27 17.85
N LEU A 362 -22.50 1.21 18.21
CA LEU A 362 -23.42 0.52 17.30
C LEU A 362 -24.63 1.40 16.91
N LYS A 363 -25.03 2.35 17.76
CA LYS A 363 -26.09 3.34 17.48
C LYS A 363 -25.58 4.51 16.63
N ASP A 364 -24.34 4.94 16.85
CA ASP A 364 -23.77 6.11 16.18
C ASP A 364 -23.20 5.77 14.79
N HIS A 365 -22.77 4.52 14.57
CA HIS A 365 -22.05 4.11 13.36
C HIS A 365 -22.57 2.81 12.77
N GLU A 366 -23.23 2.90 11.61
CA GLU A 366 -23.76 1.74 10.86
C GLU A 366 -22.71 0.67 10.55
N ILE A 367 -21.49 1.10 10.19
CA ILE A 367 -20.38 0.23 9.80
C ILE A 367 -19.75 -0.55 10.97
N ALA A 368 -20.11 -0.22 12.22
CA ALA A 368 -19.60 -0.91 13.41
C ALA A 368 -20.10 -2.35 13.53
N SER A 369 -21.24 -2.67 12.91
CA SER A 369 -21.78 -4.02 12.78
C SER A 369 -22.36 -4.25 11.39
N CYS A 370 -23.67 -4.03 11.23
CA CYS A 370 -24.38 -4.00 9.96
C CYS A 370 -25.64 -3.10 10.03
N SER A 371 -26.16 -2.72 8.87
CA SER A 371 -27.36 -1.87 8.72
C SER A 371 -28.55 -2.36 9.52
N THR A 372 -28.78 -3.68 9.55
CA THR A 372 -29.95 -4.24 10.25
C THR A 372 -29.85 -4.07 11.77
N ILE A 373 -28.67 -4.30 12.36
CA ILE A 373 -28.43 -4.11 13.80
C ILE A 373 -28.50 -2.62 14.15
N TYR A 374 -27.88 -1.77 13.33
CA TYR A 374 -27.92 -0.31 13.48
C TYR A 374 -29.36 0.22 13.46
N GLN A 375 -30.17 -0.23 12.50
CA GLN A 375 -31.57 0.19 12.38
C GLN A 375 -32.38 -0.25 13.61
N HIS A 376 -32.23 -1.50 14.05
CA HIS A 376 -32.94 -2.00 15.22
C HIS A 376 -32.61 -1.20 16.50
N LEU A 377 -31.33 -0.87 16.71
CA LEU A 377 -30.90 -0.11 17.90
C LEU A 377 -31.35 1.36 17.91
N ASN A 378 -31.70 1.92 16.74
CA ASN A 378 -32.11 3.32 16.57
C ASN A 378 -33.61 3.50 16.30
N THR A 379 -34.36 2.44 16.05
CA THR A 379 -35.80 2.50 15.77
C THR A 379 -36.57 1.87 16.93
N GLU A 380 -37.51 2.59 17.53
CA GLU A 380 -38.33 2.05 18.61
C GLU A 380 -39.28 0.96 18.06
N ASN A 381 -39.14 -0.28 18.56
CA ASN A 381 -40.06 -1.41 18.39
C ASN A 381 -40.45 -1.77 16.94
N ASP A 382 -39.48 -2.13 16.09
CA ASP A 382 -39.78 -2.78 14.80
C ASP A 382 -39.39 -4.27 14.81
N GLU A 383 -40.32 -5.15 15.20
CA GLU A 383 -40.14 -6.61 15.13
C GLU A 383 -39.71 -7.09 13.73
N ASN A 384 -40.04 -6.36 12.66
CA ASN A 384 -39.61 -6.73 11.31
C ASN A 384 -38.09 -6.64 11.15
N THR A 385 -37.42 -5.70 11.85
CA THR A 385 -35.95 -5.59 11.81
C THR A 385 -35.25 -6.81 12.40
N LEU A 386 -35.85 -7.47 13.41
CA LEU A 386 -35.31 -8.71 13.99
C LEU A 386 -35.30 -9.86 12.98
N HIS A 387 -36.37 -9.99 12.16
CA HIS A 387 -36.42 -11.00 11.10
C HIS A 387 -35.40 -10.74 9.98
N LEU A 388 -35.09 -9.47 9.71
CA LEU A 388 -34.10 -9.11 8.70
C LEU A 388 -32.67 -9.54 9.09
N ILE A 389 -32.36 -9.71 10.37
CA ILE A 389 -31.01 -10.10 10.81
C ILE A 389 -30.62 -11.47 10.25
N GLU A 390 -31.54 -12.43 10.36
CA GLU A 390 -31.30 -13.77 9.83
C GLU A 390 -31.22 -13.77 8.30
N ALA A 391 -32.10 -13.04 7.63
CA ALA A 391 -32.08 -12.89 6.17
C ALA A 391 -30.77 -12.27 5.68
N THR A 392 -30.24 -11.27 6.40
CA THR A 392 -28.93 -10.65 6.12
C THR A 392 -27.81 -11.68 6.20
N VAL A 393 -27.73 -12.46 7.30
CA VAL A 393 -26.69 -13.49 7.45
C VAL A 393 -26.77 -14.55 6.35
N GLN A 394 -27.97 -15.03 6.03
CA GLN A 394 -28.16 -16.00 4.95
C GLN A 394 -27.74 -15.45 3.58
N LYS A 395 -28.07 -14.19 3.30
CA LYS A 395 -27.67 -13.49 2.08
C LYS A 395 -26.16 -13.29 2.02
N ASP A 396 -25.54 -12.86 3.10
CA ASP A 396 -24.09 -12.66 3.19
C ASP A 396 -23.34 -13.97 2.90
N ILE A 397 -23.77 -15.08 3.51
CA ILE A 397 -23.22 -16.42 3.25
C ILE A 397 -23.35 -16.78 1.76
N ALA A 398 -24.50 -16.52 1.15
CA ALA A 398 -24.72 -16.81 -0.27
C ALA A 398 -23.76 -16.01 -1.19
N PHE A 399 -23.49 -14.74 -0.85
CA PHE A 399 -22.51 -13.94 -1.57
C PHE A 399 -21.08 -14.44 -1.38
N ILE A 400 -20.72 -14.92 -0.19
CA ILE A 400 -19.37 -15.46 0.07
C ILE A 400 -19.14 -16.76 -0.71
N VAL A 401 -20.11 -17.68 -0.70
CA VAL A 401 -19.95 -19.02 -1.27
C VAL A 401 -20.15 -19.03 -2.79
N ASP A 402 -21.25 -18.45 -3.27
CA ASP A 402 -21.67 -18.57 -4.67
C ASP A 402 -21.58 -17.24 -5.44
N LYS A 403 -21.22 -16.13 -4.77
CA LYS A 403 -21.21 -14.77 -5.34
C LYS A 403 -22.58 -14.29 -5.86
N THR A 404 -23.66 -14.95 -5.41
CA THR A 404 -25.03 -14.64 -5.82
C THR A 404 -26.02 -14.96 -4.70
N PRO A 405 -27.08 -14.14 -4.51
CA PRO A 405 -28.10 -14.42 -3.51
C PRO A 405 -29.13 -15.47 -3.97
N HIS A 406 -29.00 -16.04 -5.18
CA HIS A 406 -30.02 -16.93 -5.76
C HIS A 406 -29.97 -18.38 -5.25
N HIS A 407 -28.86 -18.80 -4.62
CA HIS A 407 -28.62 -20.19 -4.20
C HIS A 407 -28.50 -20.38 -2.68
N VAL A 408 -29.18 -19.52 -1.91
CA VAL A 408 -29.05 -19.42 -0.44
C VAL A 408 -28.95 -20.75 0.29
N MET A 409 -29.88 -21.69 0.09
CA MET A 409 -29.89 -22.96 0.85
C MET A 409 -28.65 -23.81 0.57
N LYS A 410 -28.25 -23.92 -0.69
CA LYS A 410 -27.04 -24.66 -1.09
C LYS A 410 -25.78 -23.97 -0.55
N SER A 411 -25.74 -22.64 -0.63
CA SER A 411 -24.62 -21.86 -0.08
C SER A 411 -24.48 -22.06 1.42
N ILE A 412 -25.60 -22.11 2.16
CA ILE A 412 -25.63 -22.37 3.60
C ILE A 412 -25.11 -23.78 3.91
N GLU A 413 -25.53 -24.81 3.17
CA GLU A 413 -25.03 -26.18 3.36
C GLU A 413 -23.52 -26.26 3.19
N VAL A 414 -22.99 -25.64 2.12
CA VAL A 414 -21.56 -25.56 1.87
C VAL A 414 -20.86 -24.79 2.99
N TRP A 415 -21.38 -23.62 3.37
CA TRP A 415 -20.83 -22.85 4.48
C TRP A 415 -20.72 -23.70 5.73
N LEU A 416 -21.83 -24.27 6.21
CA LEU A 416 -21.90 -25.08 7.43
C LEU A 416 -20.93 -26.28 7.44
N GLN A 417 -20.64 -26.85 6.25
CA GLN A 417 -19.70 -27.95 6.12
C GLN A 417 -18.24 -27.50 6.24
N TYR A 418 -17.89 -26.31 5.73
CA TYR A 418 -16.49 -25.93 5.52
C TYR A 418 -16.02 -24.74 6.36
N TYR A 419 -16.89 -23.91 6.97
CA TYR A 419 -16.46 -22.67 7.62
C TYR A 419 -15.58 -22.86 8.86
N ARG A 420 -15.64 -24.03 9.48
CA ARG A 420 -14.84 -24.36 10.68
C ARG A 420 -13.49 -24.99 10.35
N LEU A 421 -13.24 -25.35 9.09
CA LEU A 421 -12.02 -26.05 8.69
C LEU A 421 -10.90 -25.04 8.44
N PRO A 422 -9.74 -25.13 9.12
CA PRO A 422 -8.64 -24.18 8.95
C PRO A 422 -8.12 -24.02 7.51
N GLU A 423 -8.25 -25.07 6.69
CA GLU A 423 -7.82 -25.08 5.29
C GLU A 423 -8.83 -24.42 4.34
N SER A 424 -10.03 -24.10 4.84
CA SER A 424 -11.11 -23.50 4.06
C SER A 424 -10.91 -21.99 3.88
N HIS A 425 -11.24 -21.49 2.69
CA HIS A 425 -11.28 -20.05 2.40
C HIS A 425 -12.31 -19.28 3.25
N TYR A 426 -13.23 -19.98 3.91
CA TYR A 426 -14.25 -19.41 4.79
C TYR A 426 -13.78 -19.25 6.23
N TYR A 427 -12.68 -19.90 6.60
CA TYR A 427 -12.25 -19.99 8.00
C TYR A 427 -11.95 -18.63 8.62
N GLU A 428 -11.17 -17.80 7.95
CA GLU A 428 -10.83 -16.46 8.43
C GLU A 428 -12.09 -15.57 8.58
N ILE A 429 -13.02 -15.65 7.62
CA ILE A 429 -14.30 -14.92 7.68
C ILE A 429 -15.09 -15.36 8.91
N ALA A 430 -15.18 -16.67 9.14
CA ALA A 430 -15.93 -17.20 10.26
C ALA A 430 -15.29 -16.85 11.61
N MET A 431 -13.96 -16.87 11.71
CA MET A 431 -13.25 -16.49 12.93
C MET A 431 -13.49 -15.02 13.29
N ASP A 432 -13.32 -14.11 12.33
CA ASP A 432 -13.56 -12.68 12.53
C ASP A 432 -15.03 -12.40 12.87
N THR A 433 -15.95 -12.95 12.08
CA THR A 433 -17.40 -12.73 12.27
C THR A 433 -17.88 -13.29 13.60
N SER A 434 -17.46 -14.51 13.96
CA SER A 434 -17.85 -15.17 15.21
C SER A 434 -17.36 -14.39 16.43
N SER A 435 -16.11 -13.94 16.40
CA SER A 435 -15.51 -13.11 17.47
C SER A 435 -16.26 -11.78 17.62
N HIS A 436 -16.52 -11.09 16.50
CA HIS A 436 -17.25 -9.82 16.48
C HIS A 436 -18.66 -9.94 17.04
N VAL A 437 -19.41 -10.93 16.56
CA VAL A 437 -20.79 -11.18 17.00
C VAL A 437 -20.83 -11.56 18.48
N CYS A 438 -19.88 -12.36 18.99
CA CYS A 438 -19.80 -12.65 20.42
C CYS A 438 -19.58 -11.38 21.26
N ASN A 439 -18.71 -10.47 20.83
CA ASN A 439 -18.50 -9.20 21.53
C ASN A 439 -19.76 -8.32 21.52
N ILE A 440 -20.50 -8.28 20.41
CA ILE A 440 -21.80 -7.61 20.33
C ILE A 440 -22.79 -8.27 21.31
N LEU A 441 -22.90 -9.60 21.31
CA LEU A 441 -23.79 -10.34 22.22
C LEU A 441 -23.49 -10.07 23.69
N MET A 442 -22.20 -10.02 24.08
CA MET A 442 -21.80 -9.64 25.45
C MET A 442 -22.30 -8.23 25.80
N ALA A 443 -22.13 -7.27 24.90
CA ALA A 443 -22.57 -5.90 25.11
C ALA A 443 -24.09 -5.78 25.20
N LEU A 444 -24.84 -6.46 24.32
CA LEU A 444 -26.30 -6.49 24.34
C LEU A 444 -26.82 -7.08 25.66
N PHE A 445 -26.23 -8.19 26.11
CA PHE A 445 -26.60 -8.83 27.36
C PHE A 445 -26.37 -7.92 28.57
N ALA A 446 -25.16 -7.35 28.68
CA ALA A 446 -24.79 -6.47 29.81
C ALA A 446 -25.54 -5.14 29.85
N THR A 447 -26.20 -4.76 28.76
CA THR A 447 -26.98 -3.52 28.64
C THR A 447 -28.47 -3.77 28.45
N GLU A 448 -28.91 -5.00 28.75
CA GLU A 448 -30.32 -5.41 28.79
C GLU A 448 -31.07 -5.23 27.45
N GLN A 449 -30.36 -5.29 26.32
CA GLN A 449 -30.94 -5.29 24.97
C GLN A 449 -31.41 -6.70 24.58
N PHE A 450 -32.31 -7.28 25.39
CA PHE A 450 -32.60 -8.71 25.37
C PHE A 450 -33.23 -9.22 24.06
N GLU A 451 -34.15 -8.47 23.44
CA GLU A 451 -34.80 -8.88 22.20
C GLU A 451 -33.78 -9.08 21.06
N LEU A 452 -32.89 -8.11 20.89
CA LEU A 452 -31.80 -8.20 19.91
C LEU A 452 -30.80 -9.28 20.29
N PHE A 453 -30.50 -9.44 21.58
CA PHE A 453 -29.62 -10.51 22.07
C PHE A 453 -30.16 -11.89 21.69
N GLU A 454 -31.43 -12.17 21.99
CA GLU A 454 -32.07 -13.47 21.71
C GLU A 454 -32.04 -13.78 20.22
N LYS A 455 -32.43 -12.81 19.37
CA LYS A 455 -32.44 -13.03 17.93
C LYS A 455 -31.04 -13.22 17.35
N LEU A 456 -30.07 -12.41 17.78
CA LEU A 456 -28.69 -12.53 17.31
C LEU A 456 -28.06 -13.84 17.81
N MET A 457 -28.41 -14.29 19.02
CA MET A 457 -27.94 -15.55 19.59
C MET A 457 -28.46 -16.76 18.81
N GLU A 458 -29.74 -16.74 18.40
CA GLU A 458 -30.33 -17.76 17.53
C GLU A 458 -29.54 -17.88 16.21
N VAL A 459 -29.32 -16.75 15.53
CA VAL A 459 -28.58 -16.67 14.27
C VAL A 459 -27.12 -17.13 14.45
N TYR A 460 -26.48 -16.70 15.54
CA TYR A 460 -25.11 -17.09 15.87
C TYR A 460 -24.98 -18.61 16.02
N GLN A 461 -25.85 -19.24 16.81
CA GLN A 461 -25.81 -20.69 17.03
C GLN A 461 -26.04 -21.47 15.73
N LYS A 462 -26.95 -20.98 14.88
CA LYS A 462 -27.34 -21.64 13.63
C LYS A 462 -26.28 -21.56 12.54
N TYR A 463 -25.58 -20.42 12.40
CA TYR A 463 -24.73 -20.16 11.23
C TYR A 463 -23.26 -19.83 11.53
N LEU A 464 -22.95 -19.28 12.71
CA LEU A 464 -21.67 -18.58 12.95
C LEU A 464 -20.87 -19.15 14.14
N LYS A 465 -21.35 -20.23 14.76
CA LYS A 465 -20.77 -20.77 15.98
C LYS A 465 -19.35 -21.31 15.77
N VAL A 466 -18.40 -20.69 16.46
CA VAL A 466 -17.06 -21.22 16.72
C VAL A 466 -16.99 -21.57 18.21
N ASP A 467 -16.60 -22.79 18.54
CA ASP A 467 -16.74 -23.31 19.91
C ASP A 467 -15.90 -22.52 20.92
N ASP A 468 -14.68 -22.09 20.57
CA ASP A 468 -13.82 -21.29 21.44
C ASP A 468 -14.44 -19.93 21.79
N HIS A 469 -15.04 -19.24 20.81
CA HIS A 469 -15.70 -17.95 21.04
C HIS A 469 -17.00 -18.12 21.82
N PHE A 470 -17.77 -19.17 21.50
CA PHE A 470 -19.01 -19.48 22.20
C PHE A 470 -18.78 -19.83 23.68
N ASN A 471 -17.72 -20.57 23.99
CA ASN A 471 -17.38 -20.90 25.38
C ASN A 471 -17.07 -19.62 26.18
N LYS A 472 -16.31 -18.67 25.61
CA LYS A 472 -16.07 -17.36 26.24
C LYS A 472 -17.36 -16.58 26.49
N LEU A 473 -18.28 -16.54 25.52
CA LEU A 473 -19.60 -15.91 25.69
C LEU A 473 -20.40 -16.58 26.81
N ARG A 474 -20.39 -17.91 26.88
CA ARG A 474 -21.10 -18.67 27.91
C ARG A 474 -20.53 -18.39 29.31
N GLU A 475 -19.21 -18.38 29.45
CA GLU A 475 -18.55 -18.03 30.71
C GLU A 475 -18.92 -16.62 31.15
N PHE A 476 -18.85 -15.65 30.24
CA PHE A 476 -19.27 -14.27 30.49
C PHE A 476 -20.70 -14.17 31.00
N VAL A 477 -21.67 -14.76 30.29
CA VAL A 477 -23.09 -14.74 30.70
C VAL A 477 -23.28 -15.42 32.05
N SER A 478 -22.57 -16.54 32.30
CA SER A 478 -22.65 -17.24 33.59
C SER A 478 -22.10 -16.42 34.74
N ASP A 479 -21.13 -15.54 34.50
CA ASP A 479 -20.55 -14.69 35.54
C ASP A 479 -21.34 -13.41 35.76
N PHE A 480 -22.03 -12.89 34.74
CA PHE A 480 -22.91 -11.71 34.86
C PHE A 480 -24.25 -12.00 35.56
N VAL A 481 -24.70 -13.25 35.58
CA VAL A 481 -25.98 -13.66 36.21
C VAL A 481 -25.80 -14.03 37.70
N LYS A 482 -24.57 -14.18 38.17
CA LYS A 482 -24.25 -14.39 39.60
C LYS A 482 -24.23 -13.07 40.35
#